data_AF-A0A8I6RHL8-F1
#
_entry.id   AF-A0A8I6RHL8-F1
#
_cell.length_a   1.000
_cell.length_b   1.000
_cell.length_c   1.000
_cell.angle_alpha   90.00
_cell.angle_beta   90.00
_cell.angle_gamma   90.00
#
_symmetry.space_group_name_H-M   'P 1'
#
loop_
_entity.id
_entity.type
_entity.pdbx_description
1 polymer ?
#
loop_
_entity_poly.entity_id
_entity_poly.type
_entity_poly.pdbx_seq_one_letter_code
_entity_poly.pdbx_strand_id
1 'polypeptide(L)'
;MQPQLLDTKWNLFKKVVQINLTLNNFQTTKLRDTENTPIKRSHKKQGPINITSVLTVKPFLKNSIKIIFQRSDKIFIGVLFIAQTPNPQLWDHKSISLIQEYKVTRNKIANLFHGADGDSDVKITSLNVSLKCPLSQILINVPCIGKRCMHIECFDMESYFDANSTKNPKWECPICRKGCQPDNLIIDGYWKAVLKEIPLDCTSVSLQKDGSWIPLCNSKN
;
A
#
# COMPACT_ATOMS: atom_id res chain seq x y z
N MET A 1 40.90 -25.73 51.28
CA MET A 1 41.41 -25.18 50.01
C MET A 1 40.46 -25.61 48.90
N GLN A 2 39.58 -24.70 48.48
CA GLN A 2 38.75 -24.84 47.28
C GLN A 2 39.30 -23.88 46.21
N PRO A 3 39.30 -24.24 44.91
CA PRO A 3 39.77 -23.33 43.88
C PRO A 3 38.77 -22.18 43.72
N GLN A 4 39.27 -20.95 43.76
CA GLN A 4 38.51 -19.78 43.34
C GLN A 4 38.26 -19.88 41.83
N LEU A 5 37.00 -20.07 41.45
CA LEU A 5 36.53 -19.86 40.09
C LEU A 5 36.78 -18.39 39.72
N LEU A 6 37.71 -18.15 38.79
CA LEU A 6 37.74 -16.89 38.05
C LEU A 6 36.42 -16.79 37.29
N ASP A 7 35.52 -15.96 37.81
CA ASP A 7 34.29 -15.54 37.15
C ASP A 7 34.69 -14.75 35.89
N THR A 8 34.85 -15.46 34.77
CA THR A 8 34.98 -14.88 33.44
C THR A 8 33.64 -14.25 33.07
N LYS A 9 33.38 -13.06 33.62
CA LYS A 9 32.34 -12.16 33.12
C LYS A 9 32.71 -11.75 31.70
N TRP A 10 32.22 -12.53 30.74
CA TRP A 10 32.05 -12.13 29.35
C TRP A 10 31.13 -10.91 29.30
N ASN A 11 31.70 -9.72 29.53
CA ASN A 11 31.09 -8.47 29.11
C ASN A 11 31.17 -8.42 27.58
N LEU A 12 30.23 -9.10 26.91
CA LEU A 12 29.88 -8.80 25.53
C LEU A 12 29.34 -7.36 25.51
N PHE A 13 30.25 -6.41 25.35
CA PHE A 13 29.90 -5.08 24.89
C PHE A 13 29.11 -5.25 23.59
N LYS A 14 27.80 -5.01 23.66
CA LYS A 14 26.94 -4.93 22.48
C LYS A 14 27.53 -3.88 21.55
N LYS A 15 28.20 -4.32 20.47
CA LYS A 15 28.73 -3.41 19.45
C LYS A 15 27.57 -2.94 18.59
N VAL A 16 27.02 -1.78 18.93
CA VAL A 16 26.15 -1.04 18.03
C VAL A 16 27.02 -0.53 16.89
N VAL A 17 26.85 -1.04 15.68
CA VAL A 17 27.54 -0.47 14.52
C VAL A 17 26.79 0.79 14.12
N GLN A 18 27.42 1.94 14.33
CA GLN A 18 26.92 3.22 13.85
C GLN A 18 27.59 3.56 12.53
N ILE A 19 26.78 3.77 11.48
CA ILE A 19 27.25 4.24 10.17
C ILE A 19 26.80 5.68 10.00
N ASN A 20 27.76 6.59 9.83
CA ASN A 20 27.52 7.99 9.52
C ASN A 20 27.76 8.21 8.03
N LEU A 21 26.78 8.83 7.37
CA LEU A 21 26.85 9.16 5.95
C LEU A 21 26.94 10.69 5.80
N THR A 22 27.94 11.13 5.06
CA THR A 22 28.11 12.54 4.69
C THR A 22 28.13 12.64 3.17
N LEU A 23 27.32 13.54 2.61
CA LEU A 23 27.22 13.78 1.19
C LEU A 23 27.50 15.25 0.88
N ASN A 24 28.50 15.54 0.05
CA ASN A 24 28.91 16.92 -0.29
C ASN A 24 29.12 17.81 0.96
N ASN A 25 29.70 17.25 2.02
CA ASN A 25 29.91 17.87 3.34
C ASN A 25 28.64 18.10 4.19
N PHE A 26 27.46 17.72 3.72
CA PHE A 26 26.23 17.68 4.53
C PHE A 26 26.09 16.31 5.20
N GLN A 27 25.91 16.28 6.53
CA GLN A 27 25.55 15.04 7.22
C GLN A 27 24.11 14.66 6.85
N THR A 28 23.92 13.47 6.29
CA THR A 28 22.59 13.07 5.78
C THR A 28 21.83 12.21 6.79
N THR A 29 22.44 11.18 7.39
CA THR A 29 21.76 10.27 8.34
C THR A 29 22.74 9.42 9.16
N LYS A 30 22.32 9.04 10.38
CA LYS A 30 22.95 8.00 11.21
C LYS A 30 22.15 6.70 11.11
N LEU A 31 22.75 5.65 10.56
CA LEU A 31 22.19 4.30 10.60
C LEU A 31 22.71 3.60 11.86
N ARG A 32 21.84 2.84 12.55
CA ARG A 32 22.21 2.04 13.72
C ARG A 32 21.82 0.60 13.49
N ASP A 33 22.77 -0.31 13.64
CA ASP A 33 22.50 -1.73 13.78
C ASP A 33 22.61 -2.12 15.26
N THR A 34 21.53 -2.65 15.85
CA THR A 34 21.48 -3.09 17.26
C THR A 34 21.02 -4.54 17.32
N GLU A 35 21.93 -5.48 17.58
CA GLU A 35 21.54 -6.88 17.78
C GLU A 35 21.00 -7.11 19.21
N ASN A 36 19.89 -7.83 19.28
CA ASN A 36 19.24 -8.39 20.48
C ASN A 36 18.64 -7.40 21.49
N THR A 37 17.47 -6.88 21.14
CA THR A 37 16.39 -6.66 22.12
C THR A 37 15.38 -7.80 21.99
N PRO A 38 14.85 -8.35 23.09
CA PRO A 38 13.73 -9.28 23.02
C PRO A 38 12.60 -8.62 22.21
N ILE A 39 11.87 -9.43 21.45
CA ILE A 39 10.90 -9.12 20.38
C ILE A 39 9.69 -8.28 20.89
N LYS A 40 9.92 -7.15 21.54
CA LYS A 40 8.87 -6.30 22.17
C LYS A 40 8.96 -4.82 21.80
N ARG A 41 9.87 -4.40 20.93
CA ARG A 41 9.84 -3.06 20.33
C ARG A 41 10.12 -3.18 18.83
N SER A 42 9.16 -2.77 18.01
CA SER A 42 9.28 -2.79 16.55
C SER A 42 10.44 -1.88 16.13
N HIS A 43 11.62 -2.45 15.88
CA HIS A 43 12.69 -1.71 15.22
C HIS A 43 12.21 -1.38 13.81
N LYS A 44 11.99 -0.09 13.57
CA LYS A 44 11.55 0.44 12.29
C LYS A 44 12.60 0.04 11.26
N LYS A 45 12.31 -0.92 10.37
CA LYS A 45 13.20 -1.25 9.24
C LYS A 45 13.47 0.06 8.49
N GLN A 46 14.70 0.56 8.54
CA GLN A 46 15.10 1.74 7.78
C GLN A 46 15.25 1.30 6.31
N GLY A 47 14.36 1.79 5.45
CA GLY A 47 14.45 1.60 4.00
C GLY A 47 15.62 2.37 3.37
N PRO A 48 15.76 2.36 2.04
CA PRO A 48 16.82 3.09 1.34
C PRO A 48 16.78 4.59 1.66
N ILE A 49 17.95 5.21 1.74
CA ILE A 49 18.09 6.65 2.02
C ILE A 49 17.97 7.41 0.70
N ASN A 50 16.93 8.26 0.58
CA ASN A 50 16.82 9.18 -0.54
C ASN A 50 17.81 10.35 -0.37
N ILE A 51 18.80 10.43 -1.25
CA ILE A 51 19.82 11.49 -1.27
C ILE A 51 19.63 12.49 -2.41
N THR A 52 18.53 12.41 -3.16
CA THR A 52 18.31 13.20 -4.38
C THR A 52 18.45 14.71 -4.14
N SER A 53 17.93 15.20 -3.02
CA SER A 53 17.94 16.64 -2.69
C SER A 53 19.31 17.21 -2.34
N VAL A 54 20.29 16.37 -2.01
CA VAL A 54 21.65 16.78 -1.63
C VAL A 54 22.67 16.57 -2.75
N LEU A 55 22.25 15.96 -3.86
CA LEU A 55 23.09 15.79 -5.04
C LEU A 55 23.21 17.10 -5.83
N THR A 56 24.40 17.38 -6.33
CA THR A 56 24.67 18.46 -7.27
C THR A 56 24.55 17.92 -8.69
N VAL A 57 23.59 18.41 -9.47
CA VAL A 57 23.26 17.93 -10.83
C VAL A 57 23.88 18.83 -11.91
N LYS A 58 25.14 19.23 -11.73
CA LYS A 58 25.86 20.07 -12.72
C LYS A 58 26.96 19.25 -13.42
N PRO A 59 27.14 19.34 -14.74
CA PRO A 59 28.01 18.44 -15.53
C PRO A 59 29.47 18.35 -15.05
N PHE A 60 29.98 19.41 -14.41
CA PHE A 60 31.38 19.54 -14.01
C PHE A 60 31.61 19.43 -12.50
N LEU A 61 30.55 19.21 -11.71
CA LEU A 61 30.64 19.10 -10.27
C LEU A 61 30.51 17.64 -9.83
N LYS A 62 31.45 17.20 -8.99
CA LYS A 62 31.47 15.83 -8.47
C LYS A 62 30.68 15.74 -7.17
N ASN A 63 29.88 14.69 -7.03
CA ASN A 63 29.27 14.32 -5.76
C ASN A 63 30.21 13.37 -5.00
N SER A 64 30.36 13.58 -3.70
CA SER A 64 31.20 12.72 -2.84
C SER A 64 30.37 12.14 -1.70
N ILE A 65 30.42 10.81 -1.57
CA ILE A 65 29.78 10.04 -0.50
C ILE A 65 30.86 9.54 0.44
N LYS A 66 30.83 9.99 1.69
CA LYS A 66 31.75 9.54 2.73
C LYS A 66 30.99 8.70 3.75
N ILE A 67 31.45 7.46 3.93
CA ILE A 67 30.89 6.50 4.89
C ILE A 67 31.90 6.33 6.02
N ILE A 68 31.46 6.60 7.25
CA ILE A 68 32.29 6.44 8.45
C ILE A 68 31.57 5.48 9.39
N PHE A 69 32.20 4.36 9.71
CA PHE A 69 31.64 3.35 10.61
C PHE A 69 32.66 2.93 11.67
N GLN A 70 32.17 2.47 12.82
CA GLN A 70 33.02 1.92 13.88
C GLN A 70 33.57 0.55 13.47
N ARG A 71 34.76 0.19 13.98
CA ARG A 71 35.42 -1.09 13.67
C ARG A 71 34.44 -2.25 13.90
N SER A 72 34.15 -2.96 12.82
CA SER A 72 33.27 -4.12 12.80
C SER A 72 34.00 -5.28 12.12
N ASP A 73 33.66 -6.48 12.58
CA ASP A 73 33.96 -7.77 11.97
C ASP A 73 33.02 -8.10 10.80
N LYS A 74 32.01 -7.26 10.54
CA LYS A 74 31.06 -7.41 9.45
C LYS A 74 31.52 -6.70 8.18
N ILE A 75 31.13 -7.28 7.04
CA ILE A 75 31.25 -6.66 5.72
C ILE A 75 29.96 -5.91 5.42
N PHE A 76 30.08 -4.66 4.98
CA PHE A 76 28.96 -3.83 4.55
C PHE A 76 29.09 -3.53 3.05
N ILE A 77 27.97 -3.65 2.33
CA ILE A 77 27.89 -3.29 0.90
C ILE A 77 26.96 -2.09 0.78
N GLY A 78 27.50 -0.99 0.22
CA GLY A 78 26.71 0.17 -0.16
C GLY A 78 26.33 0.07 -1.64
N VAL A 79 25.05 0.20 -1.96
CA VAL A 79 24.57 0.23 -3.35
C VAL A 79 23.84 1.55 -3.58
N LEU A 80 24.19 2.22 -4.69
CA LEU A 80 23.52 3.42 -5.15
C LEU A 80 22.62 3.05 -6.34
N PHE A 81 21.34 3.38 -6.22
CA PHE A 81 20.37 3.22 -7.30
C PHE A 81 19.86 4.58 -7.73
N ILE A 82 19.70 4.75 -9.04
CA ILE A 82 18.78 5.76 -9.58
C ILE A 82 17.43 5.08 -9.66
N ALA A 83 16.50 5.52 -8.82
CA ALA A 83 15.14 5.01 -8.81
C ALA A 83 14.22 6.06 -9.43
N GLN A 84 13.36 5.62 -10.34
CA GLN A 84 12.17 6.39 -10.65
C GLN A 84 11.24 6.25 -9.45
N THR A 85 11.04 7.32 -8.69
CA THR A 85 9.97 7.31 -7.69
C THR A 85 8.65 7.13 -8.45
N PRO A 86 7.72 6.28 -7.98
CA PRO A 86 6.40 6.20 -8.59
C PRO A 86 5.81 7.60 -8.52
N ASN A 87 5.79 8.32 -9.65
CA ASN A 87 5.06 9.57 -9.73
C ASN A 87 3.59 9.15 -9.69
N PRO A 88 2.77 9.58 -8.73
CA PRO A 88 1.33 9.33 -8.70
C PRO A 88 0.65 9.58 -10.06
N GLN A 89 1.17 10.56 -10.83
CA GLN A 89 0.70 10.91 -12.17
C GLN A 89 1.14 9.95 -13.29
N LEU A 90 2.11 9.06 -13.03
CA LEU A 90 2.62 8.04 -13.96
C LEU A 90 2.10 6.63 -13.66
N TRP A 91 1.23 6.44 -12.67
CA TRP A 91 0.52 5.17 -12.51
C TRP A 91 -0.53 5.08 -13.62
N ASP A 92 -0.05 4.82 -14.84
CA ASP A 92 -0.91 4.59 -15.99
C ASP A 92 -1.77 3.37 -15.67
N HIS A 93 -3.08 3.47 -15.88
CA HIS A 93 -4.02 2.35 -15.80
C HIS A 93 -3.54 1.13 -16.62
N LYS A 94 -2.69 1.34 -17.64
CA LYS A 94 -2.02 0.26 -18.40
C LYS A 94 -1.02 -0.58 -17.60
N SER A 95 -0.52 -0.06 -16.48
CA SER A 95 0.42 -0.76 -15.60
C SER A 95 -0.28 -1.83 -14.76
N ILE A 96 -1.59 -1.70 -14.56
CA ILE A 96 -2.41 -2.74 -13.92
C ILE A 96 -2.90 -3.68 -15.01
N SER A 97 -2.28 -4.86 -15.05
CA SER A 97 -2.56 -5.91 -16.02
C SER A 97 -3.84 -6.71 -15.72
N LEU A 98 -4.37 -6.59 -14.49
CA LEU A 98 -5.51 -7.38 -14.05
C LEU A 98 -6.82 -6.61 -14.24
N ILE A 99 -7.49 -6.89 -15.36
CA ILE A 99 -8.87 -6.49 -15.60
C ILE A 99 -9.75 -7.71 -15.35
N GLN A 100 -10.75 -7.55 -14.48
CA GLN A 100 -11.74 -8.59 -14.24
C GLN A 100 -12.96 -8.37 -15.14
N GLU A 101 -13.49 -9.46 -15.68
CA GLU A 101 -14.69 -9.43 -16.51
C GLU A 101 -15.95 -9.05 -15.72
N TYR A 102 -16.89 -8.40 -16.41
CA TYR A 102 -18.21 -8.02 -15.90
C TYR A 102 -18.94 -9.16 -15.15
N LYS A 103 -18.90 -10.38 -15.72
CA LYS A 103 -19.63 -11.55 -15.19
C LYS A 103 -19.18 -11.95 -13.78
N VAL A 104 -17.92 -11.70 -13.41
CA VAL A 104 -17.38 -12.15 -12.13
C VAL A 104 -18.06 -11.42 -10.96
N THR A 105 -18.18 -10.09 -11.04
CA THR A 105 -18.88 -9.32 -9.99
C THR A 105 -20.38 -9.49 -10.09
N ARG A 106 -20.94 -9.62 -11.30
CA ARG A 106 -22.35 -10.00 -11.49
C ARG A 106 -22.71 -11.30 -10.75
N ASN A 107 -21.86 -12.33 -10.87
CA ASN A 107 -22.07 -13.61 -10.19
C ASN A 107 -21.91 -13.50 -8.67
N LYS A 108 -20.95 -12.68 -8.19
CA LYS A 108 -20.84 -12.37 -6.75
C LYS A 108 -22.11 -11.73 -6.22
N ILE A 109 -22.67 -10.77 -6.96
CA ILE A 109 -23.95 -10.14 -6.60
C ILE A 109 -25.03 -11.21 -6.54
N ALA A 110 -25.23 -12.02 -7.58
CA ALA A 110 -26.22 -13.09 -7.56
C ALA A 110 -26.07 -14.01 -6.34
N ASN A 111 -24.84 -14.40 -5.98
CA ASN A 111 -24.60 -15.25 -4.81
C ASN A 111 -24.95 -14.54 -3.47
N LEU A 112 -24.70 -13.24 -3.34
CA LEU A 112 -25.08 -12.48 -2.15
C LEU A 112 -26.60 -12.53 -1.92
N PHE A 113 -27.41 -12.49 -2.99
CA PHE A 113 -28.87 -12.55 -2.90
C PHE A 113 -29.43 -13.97 -2.68
N HIS A 114 -28.66 -15.01 -2.98
CA HIS A 114 -29.06 -16.41 -2.74
C HIS A 114 -28.75 -16.88 -1.30
N GLY A 115 -27.95 -16.12 -0.55
CA GLY A 115 -27.48 -16.51 0.79
C GLY A 115 -26.29 -17.46 0.70
N ALA A 116 -25.31 -17.28 1.60
CA ALA A 116 -24.32 -18.33 1.84
C ALA A 116 -25.05 -19.48 2.56
N ASP A 117 -25.11 -20.64 1.89
CA ASP A 117 -25.56 -21.92 2.44
C ASP A 117 -27.00 -21.93 3.01
N GLY A 118 -28.00 -22.07 2.14
CA GLY A 118 -29.25 -22.86 2.31
C GLY A 118 -30.19 -22.66 3.52
N ASP A 119 -29.77 -22.01 4.61
CA ASP A 119 -30.39 -22.07 5.95
C ASP A 119 -30.53 -20.66 6.60
N SER A 120 -30.16 -19.62 5.86
CA SER A 120 -30.39 -18.23 6.27
C SER A 120 -31.76 -17.75 5.80
N ASP A 121 -32.72 -17.63 6.71
CA ASP A 121 -34.04 -17.01 6.48
C ASP A 121 -33.96 -15.52 6.08
N VAL A 122 -32.77 -14.90 6.16
CA VAL A 122 -32.54 -13.53 5.72
C VAL A 122 -32.24 -13.50 4.23
N LYS A 123 -33.26 -13.17 3.43
CA LYS A 123 -33.10 -12.88 1.99
C LYS A 123 -32.80 -11.40 1.79
N ILE A 124 -31.64 -11.09 1.21
CA ILE A 124 -31.35 -9.72 0.75
C ILE A 124 -32.30 -9.42 -0.41
N THR A 125 -33.12 -8.38 -0.30
CA THR A 125 -34.08 -7.96 -1.33
C THR A 125 -33.53 -6.86 -2.23
N SER A 126 -32.63 -6.02 -1.70
CA SER A 126 -31.92 -4.98 -2.43
C SER A 126 -30.62 -4.63 -1.72
N LEU A 127 -29.57 -4.31 -2.47
CA LEU A 127 -28.29 -3.86 -1.93
C LEU A 127 -27.90 -2.52 -2.52
N ASN A 128 -27.90 -1.47 -1.71
CA ASN A 128 -27.52 -0.14 -2.14
C ASN A 128 -26.01 0.04 -2.01
N VAL A 129 -25.36 0.48 -3.09
CA VAL A 129 -23.91 0.68 -3.15
C VAL A 129 -23.62 2.12 -3.56
N SER A 130 -22.74 2.78 -2.80
CA SER A 130 -22.18 4.08 -3.18
C SER A 130 -21.13 3.91 -4.28
N LEU A 131 -21.20 4.76 -5.30
CA LEU A 131 -20.19 4.86 -6.35
C LEU A 131 -19.09 5.89 -6.01
N LYS A 132 -19.14 6.49 -4.81
CA LYS A 132 -18.09 7.38 -4.31
C LYS A 132 -16.94 6.58 -3.73
N CYS A 133 -15.74 7.01 -4.02
CA CYS A 133 -14.53 6.43 -3.46
C CYS A 133 -14.47 6.70 -1.95
N PRO A 134 -14.20 5.70 -1.10
CA PRO A 134 -14.09 5.90 0.35
C PRO A 134 -12.91 6.79 0.77
N LEU A 135 -11.90 6.97 -0.10
CA LEU A 135 -10.73 7.81 0.17
C LEU A 135 -10.96 9.26 -0.19
N SER A 136 -11.44 9.54 -1.41
CA SER A 136 -11.59 10.90 -1.94
C SER A 136 -13.00 11.47 -1.79
N GLN A 137 -13.99 10.64 -1.46
CA GLN A 137 -15.40 11.02 -1.31
C GLN A 137 -16.05 11.60 -2.59
N ILE A 138 -15.37 11.45 -3.73
CA ILE A 138 -15.87 11.80 -5.06
C ILE A 138 -16.19 10.53 -5.86
N LEU A 139 -16.89 10.69 -7.00
CA LEU A 139 -17.23 9.57 -7.88
C LEU A 139 -15.96 8.83 -8.32
N ILE A 140 -16.00 7.51 -8.28
CA ILE A 140 -14.90 6.66 -8.75
C ILE A 140 -14.70 6.87 -10.26
N ASN A 141 -13.46 7.14 -10.68
CA ASN A 141 -13.12 7.21 -12.10
C ASN A 141 -12.68 5.84 -12.61
N VAL A 142 -11.73 5.20 -11.89
CA VAL A 142 -11.26 3.85 -12.24
C VAL A 142 -11.51 2.89 -11.07
N PRO A 143 -12.54 2.03 -11.17
CA PRO A 143 -12.96 1.16 -10.09
C PRO A 143 -11.97 0.02 -9.88
N CYS A 144 -11.36 0.01 -8.71
CA CYS A 144 -10.40 -0.99 -8.29
C CYS A 144 -10.89 -1.78 -7.08
N ILE A 145 -10.51 -3.06 -7.08
CA ILE A 145 -10.70 -3.96 -5.95
C ILE A 145 -9.42 -4.79 -5.74
N GLY A 146 -9.11 -5.15 -4.51
CA GLY A 146 -8.00 -6.04 -4.21
C GLY A 146 -8.35 -7.50 -4.51
N LYS A 147 -7.40 -8.28 -5.04
CA LYS A 147 -7.56 -9.71 -5.34
C LYS A 147 -8.09 -10.57 -4.18
N ARG A 148 -7.86 -10.17 -2.93
CA ARG A 148 -8.30 -10.89 -1.70
C ARG A 148 -9.51 -10.25 -1.00
N CYS A 149 -10.11 -9.25 -1.63
CA CYS A 149 -11.32 -8.60 -1.12
C CYS A 149 -12.54 -9.51 -1.30
N MET A 150 -13.38 -9.57 -0.27
CA MET A 150 -14.65 -10.31 -0.30
C MET A 150 -15.87 -9.38 -0.42
N HIS A 151 -15.67 -8.06 -0.27
CA HIS A 151 -16.69 -7.07 -0.60
C HIS A 151 -16.81 -6.92 -2.11
N ILE A 152 -17.93 -6.36 -2.57
CA ILE A 152 -18.15 -6.04 -3.99
C ILE A 152 -17.82 -4.58 -4.30
N GLU A 153 -17.80 -3.70 -3.30
CA GLU A 153 -17.54 -2.27 -3.47
C GLU A 153 -16.13 -2.02 -4.01
N CYS A 154 -15.98 -1.04 -4.89
CA CYS A 154 -14.69 -0.60 -5.42
C CYS A 154 -14.22 0.68 -4.74
N PHE A 155 -12.94 0.97 -4.90
CA PHE A 155 -12.34 2.27 -4.60
C PHE A 155 -11.65 2.82 -5.85
N ASP A 156 -11.42 4.13 -5.89
CA ASP A 156 -10.77 4.77 -7.02
C ASP A 156 -9.26 4.52 -7.03
N MET A 157 -8.73 4.21 -8.21
CA MET A 157 -7.32 3.87 -8.42
C MET A 157 -6.37 5.01 -8.05
N GLU A 158 -6.62 6.22 -8.56
CA GLU A 158 -5.74 7.36 -8.34
C GLU A 158 -5.72 7.73 -6.86
N SER A 159 -6.93 7.82 -6.28
CA SER A 159 -7.11 8.08 -4.84
C SER A 159 -6.37 7.05 -3.97
N TYR A 160 -6.34 5.78 -4.40
CA TYR A 160 -5.62 4.71 -3.71
C TYR A 160 -4.09 4.88 -3.77
N PHE A 161 -3.54 5.25 -4.93
CA PHE A 161 -2.10 5.50 -5.06
C PHE A 161 -1.68 6.76 -4.33
N ASP A 162 -2.47 7.83 -4.39
CA ASP A 162 -2.23 9.06 -3.64
C ASP A 162 -2.16 8.79 -2.14
N ALA A 163 -3.11 8.03 -1.59
CA ALA A 163 -3.09 7.65 -0.18
C ALA A 163 -1.85 6.81 0.21
N ASN A 164 -1.26 6.08 -0.74
CA ASN A 164 -0.06 5.26 -0.54
C ASN A 164 1.22 5.93 -1.09
N SER A 165 1.19 7.20 -1.46
CA SER A 165 2.38 7.95 -1.90
C SER A 165 3.25 8.44 -0.72
N THR A 166 2.79 8.22 0.52
CA THR A 166 3.47 8.66 1.74
C THR A 166 4.78 7.89 2.02
N LYS A 167 5.61 8.42 2.92
CA LYS A 167 6.89 7.79 3.32
C LYS A 167 6.76 6.35 3.85
N ASN A 168 5.61 5.98 4.40
CA ASN A 168 5.34 4.63 4.90
C ASN A 168 3.97 4.15 4.40
N PRO A 169 3.89 3.67 3.15
CA PRO A 169 2.63 3.21 2.58
C PRO A 169 2.16 1.94 3.30
N LYS A 170 0.84 1.85 3.51
CA LYS A 170 0.24 0.66 4.15
C LYS A 170 -0.08 -0.43 3.13
N TRP A 171 -0.40 -0.05 1.90
CA TRP A 171 -0.84 -0.97 0.84
C TRP A 171 -1.99 -1.87 1.33
N GLU A 172 -3.02 -1.25 1.88
CA GLU A 172 -4.22 -1.91 2.42
C GLU A 172 -5.46 -1.44 1.67
N CYS A 173 -6.44 -2.32 1.48
CA CYS A 173 -7.74 -1.94 0.93
C CYS A 173 -8.41 -0.90 1.87
N PRO A 174 -8.91 0.24 1.34
CA PRO A 174 -9.56 1.25 2.16
C PRO A 174 -10.89 0.80 2.76
N ILE A 175 -11.52 -0.23 2.18
CA ILE A 175 -12.81 -0.77 2.62
C ILE A 175 -12.60 -1.82 3.72
N CYS A 176 -11.88 -2.91 3.43
CA CYS A 176 -11.73 -4.05 4.35
C CYS A 176 -10.38 -4.18 5.05
N ARG A 177 -9.45 -3.23 4.83
CA ARG A 177 -8.09 -3.21 5.42
C ARG A 177 -7.19 -4.41 5.13
N LYS A 178 -7.63 -5.38 4.31
CA LYS A 178 -6.79 -6.48 3.84
C LYS A 178 -5.63 -5.95 3.00
N GLY A 179 -4.46 -6.59 3.12
CA GLY A 179 -3.28 -6.23 2.33
C GLY A 179 -3.56 -6.34 0.83
N CYS A 180 -3.28 -5.25 0.11
CA CYS A 180 -3.61 -5.05 -1.28
C CYS A 180 -2.42 -4.35 -1.95
N GLN A 181 -1.39 -5.09 -2.33
CA GLN A 181 -0.26 -4.50 -3.07
C GLN A 181 -0.71 -4.03 -4.46
N PRO A 182 0.01 -3.11 -5.13
CA PRO A 182 -0.32 -2.68 -6.49
C PRO A 182 -0.54 -3.82 -7.47
N ASP A 183 0.30 -4.86 -7.43
CA ASP A 183 0.20 -6.04 -8.30
C ASP A 183 -1.04 -6.91 -8.03
N ASN A 184 -1.74 -6.66 -6.92
CA ASN A 184 -2.99 -7.33 -6.56
C ASN A 184 -4.23 -6.47 -6.80
N LEU A 185 -4.08 -5.25 -7.33
CA LEU A 185 -5.20 -4.42 -7.75
C LEU A 185 -5.81 -5.00 -9.03
N ILE A 186 -7.13 -5.02 -9.05
CA ILE A 186 -7.93 -5.50 -10.17
C ILE A 186 -8.86 -4.36 -10.58
N ILE A 187 -8.87 -4.00 -11.86
CA ILE A 187 -9.90 -3.12 -12.41
C ILE A 187 -11.17 -3.93 -12.61
N ASP A 188 -12.26 -3.52 -11.98
CA ASP A 188 -13.52 -4.26 -12.03
C ASP A 188 -14.36 -3.86 -13.25
N GLY A 189 -14.56 -4.80 -14.18
CA GLY A 189 -15.31 -4.58 -15.41
C GLY A 189 -16.81 -4.36 -15.21
N TYR A 190 -17.40 -4.86 -14.12
CA TYR A 190 -18.81 -4.60 -13.80
C TYR A 190 -19.00 -3.15 -13.39
N TRP A 191 -18.25 -2.69 -12.39
CA TRP A 191 -18.35 -1.32 -11.92
C TRP A 191 -17.90 -0.30 -12.96
N LYS A 192 -16.94 -0.65 -13.83
CA LYS A 192 -16.54 0.19 -14.95
C LYS A 192 -17.68 0.41 -15.94
N ALA A 193 -18.50 -0.61 -16.19
CA ALA A 193 -19.70 -0.48 -17.03
C ALA A 193 -20.77 0.38 -16.34
N VAL A 194 -21.04 0.14 -15.05
CA VAL A 194 -22.00 0.93 -14.25
C VAL A 194 -21.63 2.42 -14.24
N LEU A 195 -20.36 2.76 -13.95
CA LEU A 195 -19.88 4.14 -13.89
C LEU A 195 -19.95 4.86 -15.25
N LYS A 196 -19.96 4.12 -16.36
CA LYS A 196 -20.12 4.69 -17.71
C LYS A 196 -21.57 5.05 -18.02
N GLU A 197 -22.52 4.35 -17.40
CA GLU A 197 -23.95 4.45 -17.68
C GLU A 197 -24.74 5.22 -16.61
N ILE A 198 -24.14 5.47 -15.44
CA ILE A 198 -24.80 6.18 -14.35
C ILE A 198 -25.12 7.65 -14.75
N PRO A 199 -26.34 8.16 -14.45
CA PRO A 199 -26.63 9.57 -14.70
C PRO A 199 -25.79 10.50 -13.80
N LEU A 200 -25.51 11.71 -14.29
CA LEU A 200 -24.57 12.66 -13.66
C LEU A 200 -24.96 13.09 -12.23
N ASP A 201 -26.24 13.05 -11.90
CA ASP A 201 -26.80 13.45 -10.61
C ASP A 201 -26.94 12.29 -9.61
N CYS A 202 -26.52 11.08 -9.99
CA CYS A 202 -26.64 9.88 -9.18
C CYS A 202 -25.25 9.41 -8.74
N THR A 203 -25.07 9.12 -7.45
CA THR A 203 -23.79 8.64 -6.91
C THR A 203 -23.92 7.30 -6.21
N SER A 204 -25.06 6.63 -6.37
CA SER A 204 -25.37 5.35 -5.75
C SER A 204 -26.26 4.53 -6.67
N VAL A 205 -26.25 3.21 -6.49
CA VAL A 205 -27.13 2.28 -7.22
C VAL A 205 -27.76 1.28 -6.27
N SER A 206 -28.96 0.81 -6.62
CA SER A 206 -29.59 -0.35 -5.98
C SER A 206 -29.37 -1.58 -6.85
N LEU A 207 -28.59 -2.53 -6.36
CA LEU A 207 -28.31 -3.79 -7.03
C LEU A 207 -29.50 -4.75 -6.91
N GLN A 208 -29.76 -5.47 -8.00
CA GLN A 208 -30.79 -6.47 -8.12
C GLN A 208 -30.19 -7.89 -8.11
N LYS A 209 -31.03 -8.89 -7.84
CA LYS A 209 -30.64 -10.30 -7.73
C LYS A 209 -29.96 -10.87 -8.98
N ASP A 210 -30.37 -10.41 -10.16
CA ASP A 210 -29.81 -10.84 -11.45
C ASP A 210 -28.52 -10.10 -11.84
N GLY A 211 -28.03 -9.21 -10.95
CA GLY A 211 -26.90 -8.34 -11.17
C GLY A 211 -27.20 -7.12 -12.03
N SER A 212 -28.47 -6.83 -12.35
CA SER A 212 -28.86 -5.52 -12.85
C SER A 212 -28.83 -4.48 -11.72
N TRP A 213 -28.95 -3.20 -12.07
CA TRP A 213 -28.84 -2.10 -11.11
C TRP A 213 -29.78 -0.96 -11.50
N ILE A 214 -30.24 -0.22 -10.49
CA ILE A 214 -31.11 0.95 -10.64
C ILE A 214 -30.38 2.17 -10.06
N PRO A 215 -30.24 3.30 -10.79
CA PRO A 215 -29.69 4.53 -10.24
C PRO A 215 -30.48 5.02 -9.01
N LEU A 216 -29.77 5.42 -7.97
CA LEU A 216 -30.34 6.13 -6.82
C LEU A 216 -29.88 7.58 -6.88
N CYS A 217 -30.74 8.42 -7.46
CA CYS A 217 -30.49 9.84 -7.65
C CYS A 217 -31.20 10.62 -6.54
N ASN A 218 -30.56 11.67 -6.02
CA ASN A 218 -31.23 12.51 -5.05
C ASN A 218 -32.36 13.25 -5.79
N SER A 219 -33.61 12.95 -5.46
CA SER A 219 -34.74 13.76 -5.91
C SER A 219 -34.47 15.20 -5.48
N LYS A 220 -34.32 16.11 -6.44
CA LYS A 220 -34.39 17.54 -6.17
C LYS A 220 -35.78 17.80 -5.59
N ASN A 221 -35.89 17.90 -4.27
CA ASN A 221 -37.00 18.58 -3.62
C ASN A 221 -36.87 20.08 -3.87
#